data_AF-A0A838KDY8-F1
#
_entry.id   AF-A0A838KDY8-F1
#
_cell.length_a   1.000
_cell.length_b   1.000
_cell.length_c   1.000
_cell.angle_alpha   90.00
_cell.angle_beta   90.00
_cell.angle_gamma   90.00
#
_symmetry.space_group_name_H-M   'P 1'
#
loop_
_entity.id
_entity.type
_entity.pdbx_description
1 polymer ?
#
loop_
_entity_poly.entity_id
_entity_poly.type
_entity_poly.pdbx_seq_one_letter_code
_entity_poly.pdbx_strand_id
1 'polypeptide(L)'
;GSAGACLDWSGPVSAETARRMACDARVIPVVLGATGEPLDVGRASYEVTQGIWRALVARDGGCAFAGCDRPPEWCEAHHRTHWEDGGETSVANCCLLCDHHHRSVHHHGWRVELVNGSIYTIPPPWVDPEQKPRRNIQRARLLDPAAHDTNTGPDQGRRPPDDD
;
A
#
# COMPACT_ATOMS: atom_id res chain seq x y z
N GLY A 1 -5.00 -35.64 -2.69
CA GLY A 1 -3.71 -35.50 -2.00
C GLY A 1 -2.99 -34.32 -2.59
N SER A 2 -2.81 -33.26 -1.81
CA SER A 2 -2.17 -32.02 -2.24
C SER A 2 -0.66 -32.11 -2.01
N ALA A 3 0.13 -31.90 -3.05
CA ALA A 3 1.59 -31.84 -2.99
C ALA A 3 2.02 -30.53 -2.32
N GLY A 4 2.76 -30.64 -1.22
CA GLY A 4 3.41 -29.50 -0.55
C GLY A 4 4.74 -29.16 -1.24
N ALA A 5 5.02 -27.87 -1.38
CA ALA A 5 6.34 -27.38 -1.77
C ALA A 5 7.31 -27.57 -0.59
N CYS A 6 8.50 -28.13 -0.86
CA CYS A 6 9.55 -28.33 0.11
C CYS A 6 10.66 -27.31 -0.16
N LEU A 7 11.02 -26.51 0.85
CA LEU A 7 12.22 -25.70 0.87
C LEU A 7 13.24 -26.41 1.77
N ASP A 8 14.47 -26.51 1.31
CA ASP A 8 15.54 -27.41 1.77
C ASP A 8 16.08 -27.17 3.21
N TRP A 9 15.50 -26.24 3.97
CA TRP A 9 15.81 -26.07 5.40
C TRP A 9 14.63 -25.63 6.30
N SER A 10 13.40 -25.62 5.79
CA SER A 10 12.22 -25.29 6.60
C SER A 10 11.12 -26.32 6.34
N GLY A 11 10.53 -26.85 7.42
CA GLY A 11 9.36 -27.73 7.31
C GLY A 11 8.22 -27.08 6.51
N PRO A 12 7.18 -27.85 6.13
CA PRO A 12 6.10 -27.34 5.28
C PRO A 12 5.53 -26.04 5.84
N VAL A 13 5.71 -24.95 5.09
CA VAL A 13 5.07 -23.67 5.38
C VAL A 13 3.59 -23.76 5.03
N SER A 14 2.73 -23.09 5.77
CA SER A 14 1.32 -23.01 5.40
C SER A 14 1.20 -22.33 4.03
N ALA A 15 0.16 -22.64 3.26
CA ALA A 15 -0.13 -21.93 2.00
C ALA A 15 -0.21 -20.41 2.22
N GLU A 16 -0.61 -20.01 3.42
CA GLU A 16 -0.60 -18.64 3.91
C GLU A 16 0.81 -18.05 4.01
N THR A 17 1.74 -18.76 4.66
CA THR A 17 3.14 -18.35 4.76
C THR A 17 3.82 -18.36 3.39
N ALA A 18 3.51 -19.33 2.53
CA ALA A 18 4.00 -19.38 1.15
C ALA A 18 3.53 -18.15 0.35
N ARG A 19 2.25 -17.77 0.43
CA ARG A 19 1.70 -16.55 -0.20
C ARG A 19 2.44 -15.28 0.23
N ARG A 20 2.74 -15.17 1.53
CA ARG A 20 3.55 -14.06 2.06
C ARG A 20 4.96 -14.08 1.46
N MET A 21 5.62 -15.24 1.51
CA MET A 21 6.97 -15.41 0.97
C MET A 21 7.04 -15.17 -0.55
N ALA A 22 5.98 -15.45 -1.31
CA ALA A 22 5.93 -15.19 -2.74
C ALA A 22 5.59 -13.73 -3.06
N CYS A 23 4.87 -13.04 -2.16
CA CYS A 23 4.93 -11.58 -2.08
C CYS A 23 6.32 -11.05 -1.66
N ASP A 24 7.32 -11.93 -1.40
CA ASP A 24 8.66 -11.61 -0.91
C ASP A 24 9.87 -12.22 -1.74
N ALA A 25 9.76 -12.83 -2.96
CA ALA A 25 10.91 -13.54 -3.68
C ALA A 25 11.25 -13.24 -5.20
N ARG A 26 12.52 -12.87 -5.56
CA ARG A 26 13.01 -12.04 -6.75
C ARG A 26 13.31 -12.76 -8.11
N VAL A 27 13.03 -12.17 -9.33
CA VAL A 27 13.77 -12.27 -10.68
C VAL A 27 13.17 -11.42 -11.87
N ILE A 28 13.96 -10.51 -12.53
CA ILE A 28 13.73 -9.31 -13.45
C ILE A 28 13.62 -9.53 -15.01
N PRO A 29 12.69 -8.90 -15.81
CA PRO A 29 12.86 -7.67 -16.68
C PRO A 29 12.03 -6.36 -16.39
N VAL A 30 12.37 -5.20 -17.00
CA VAL A 30 12.03 -3.81 -16.54
C VAL A 30 11.33 -2.90 -17.59
N VAL A 31 10.36 -2.05 -17.18
CA VAL A 31 9.86 -0.86 -17.95
C VAL A 31 10.09 0.46 -17.20
N LEU A 32 10.84 1.40 -17.80
CA LEU A 32 11.36 2.64 -17.20
C LEU A 32 10.36 3.83 -17.18
N GLY A 33 10.39 4.65 -16.12
CA GLY A 33 9.64 5.91 -15.95
C GLY A 33 10.40 7.16 -16.42
N ALA A 34 9.91 8.37 -16.10
CA ALA A 34 10.40 9.65 -16.67
C ALA A 34 11.88 9.98 -16.34
N THR A 35 12.42 9.45 -15.25
CA THR A 35 13.84 9.50 -14.86
C THR A 35 14.58 8.20 -15.16
N GLY A 36 13.96 7.29 -15.90
CA GLY A 36 14.47 5.94 -16.14
C GLY A 36 14.07 4.92 -15.06
N GLU A 37 13.27 5.27 -14.05
CA GLU A 37 12.99 4.33 -12.93
C GLU A 37 11.79 3.43 -13.21
N PRO A 38 11.89 2.09 -13.03
CA PRO A 38 10.82 1.23 -13.47
C PRO A 38 9.53 1.43 -12.67
N LEU A 39 8.40 1.67 -13.33
CA LEU A 39 7.07 1.83 -12.69
C LEU A 39 6.17 0.60 -12.90
N ASP A 40 6.64 -0.31 -13.73
CA ASP A 40 6.05 -1.60 -13.98
C ASP A 40 7.18 -2.57 -14.32
N VAL A 41 7.18 -3.71 -13.65
CA VAL A 41 8.07 -4.82 -14.00
C VAL A 41 7.23 -6.05 -14.38
N GLY A 42 5.90 -5.99 -14.35
CA GLY A 42 5.05 -7.10 -14.72
C GLY A 42 5.29 -8.29 -13.79
N ARG A 43 5.50 -9.48 -14.36
CA ARG A 43 5.85 -10.69 -13.61
C ARG A 43 7.35 -10.92 -13.43
N ALA A 44 8.16 -9.98 -13.88
CA ALA A 44 9.60 -9.92 -13.67
C ALA A 44 10.04 -9.69 -12.23
N SER A 45 9.15 -9.44 -11.31
CA SER A 45 9.53 -9.39 -9.92
C SER A 45 8.24 -9.45 -9.18
N TYR A 46 8.28 -9.96 -7.98
CA TYR A 46 7.36 -9.54 -6.95
C TYR A 46 7.87 -8.22 -6.29
N GLU A 47 9.19 -7.98 -6.30
CA GLU A 47 9.83 -6.91 -5.54
C GLU A 47 9.50 -5.59 -6.17
N VAL A 48 8.92 -4.73 -5.35
CA VAL A 48 8.63 -3.35 -5.72
C VAL A 48 9.94 -2.59 -5.86
N THR A 49 10.24 -2.18 -7.09
CA THR A 49 11.41 -1.34 -7.39
C THR A 49 11.33 -0.02 -6.62
N GLN A 50 12.45 0.68 -6.47
CA GLN A 50 12.46 1.99 -5.84
C GLN A 50 11.52 3.00 -6.54
N GLY A 51 11.38 2.89 -7.87
CA GLY A 51 10.49 3.71 -8.68
C GLY A 51 9.01 3.43 -8.36
N ILE A 52 8.61 2.14 -8.37
CA ILE A 52 7.27 1.73 -7.96
C ILE A 52 7.02 2.17 -6.51
N TRP A 53 7.95 1.94 -5.59
CA TRP A 53 7.83 2.36 -4.19
C TRP A 53 7.54 3.86 -4.06
N ARG A 54 8.34 4.71 -4.71
CA ARG A 54 8.12 6.17 -4.68
C ARG A 54 6.76 6.56 -5.25
N ALA A 55 6.34 5.92 -6.34
CA ALA A 55 5.02 6.16 -6.91
C ALA A 55 3.89 5.71 -5.96
N LEU A 56 4.05 4.59 -5.26
CA LEU A 56 3.12 4.13 -4.23
C LEU A 56 3.09 5.10 -3.03
N VAL A 57 4.24 5.60 -2.57
CA VAL A 57 4.32 6.61 -1.51
C VAL A 57 3.59 7.89 -1.93
N ALA A 58 3.81 8.36 -3.15
CA ALA A 58 3.16 9.55 -3.68
C ALA A 58 1.64 9.37 -3.86
N ARG A 59 1.17 8.14 -4.15
CA ARG A 59 -0.26 7.85 -4.36
C ARG A 59 -1.00 7.51 -3.06
N ASP A 60 -0.35 6.82 -2.13
CA ASP A 60 -1.00 6.25 -0.94
C ASP A 60 -0.67 7.04 0.34
N GLY A 61 0.46 7.75 0.39
CA GLY A 61 0.87 8.61 1.51
C GLY A 61 1.10 7.86 2.84
N GLY A 62 1.10 6.53 2.81
CA GLY A 62 1.14 5.64 3.98
C GLY A 62 0.14 4.50 3.81
N CYS A 63 -0.25 3.86 4.91
CA CYS A 63 -1.17 2.72 4.85
C CYS A 63 -2.51 3.14 4.21
N ALA A 64 -2.86 2.50 3.09
CA ALA A 64 -4.06 2.79 2.32
C ALA A 64 -5.37 2.30 2.97
N PHE A 65 -5.27 1.50 4.04
CA PHE A 65 -6.43 0.97 4.74
C PHE A 65 -7.26 2.07 5.39
N ALA A 66 -8.58 2.05 5.18
CA ALA A 66 -9.48 3.08 5.68
C ALA A 66 -9.35 3.32 7.20
N GLY A 67 -9.05 4.57 7.58
CA GLY A 67 -8.89 4.99 8.97
C GLY A 67 -7.49 4.78 9.57
N CYS A 68 -6.54 4.25 8.81
CA CYS A 68 -5.17 4.07 9.29
C CYS A 68 -4.29 5.32 9.07
N ASP A 69 -3.44 5.65 10.02
CA ASP A 69 -2.54 6.80 10.03
C ASP A 69 -1.05 6.39 10.07
N ARG A 70 -0.75 5.11 9.86
CA ARG A 70 0.64 4.64 9.78
C ARG A 70 1.34 5.15 8.53
N PRO A 71 2.54 5.74 8.67
CA PRO A 71 3.24 6.38 7.57
C PRO A 71 3.93 5.34 6.67
N PRO A 72 4.46 5.74 5.50
CA PRO A 72 5.06 4.81 4.54
C PRO A 72 6.19 3.94 5.10
N GLU A 73 6.96 4.45 6.07
CA GLU A 73 8.10 3.73 6.67
C GLU A 73 7.66 2.49 7.45
N TRP A 74 6.37 2.40 7.77
CA TRP A 74 5.76 1.27 8.48
C TRP A 74 4.89 0.41 7.57
N CYS A 75 5.01 0.61 6.27
CA CYS A 75 4.23 -0.09 5.26
C CYS A 75 5.12 -0.99 4.41
N GLU A 76 4.47 -1.98 3.81
CA GLU A 76 4.96 -2.83 2.76
C GLU A 76 4.07 -2.64 1.53
N ALA A 77 4.60 -2.93 0.35
CA ALA A 77 3.79 -2.95 -0.85
C ALA A 77 3.04 -4.28 -0.94
N HIS A 78 1.74 -4.20 -1.17
CA HIS A 78 0.83 -5.32 -1.25
C HIS A 78 0.21 -5.42 -2.64
N HIS A 79 0.33 -6.58 -3.28
CA HIS A 79 -0.34 -6.87 -4.54
C HIS A 79 -1.83 -7.15 -4.33
N ARG A 80 -2.69 -6.40 -5.00
CA ARG A 80 -4.16 -6.57 -4.96
C ARG A 80 -4.60 -7.89 -5.58
N THR A 81 -4.06 -8.19 -6.76
CA THR A 81 -4.05 -9.55 -7.31
C THR A 81 -2.74 -10.15 -6.87
N HIS A 82 -2.79 -11.20 -6.05
CA HIS A 82 -1.56 -11.83 -5.54
C HIS A 82 -0.64 -12.22 -6.68
N TRP A 83 0.66 -12.09 -6.46
CA TRP A 83 1.66 -12.45 -7.47
C TRP A 83 1.60 -13.95 -7.84
N GLU A 84 1.33 -14.81 -6.86
CA GLU A 84 1.09 -16.26 -7.08
C GLU A 84 -0.14 -16.53 -7.95
N ASP A 85 -1.16 -15.69 -7.84
CA ASP A 85 -2.41 -15.77 -8.61
C ASP A 85 -2.30 -15.09 -9.99
N GLY A 86 -1.09 -14.68 -10.39
CA GLY A 86 -0.83 -14.09 -11.70
C GLY A 86 -0.67 -12.57 -11.70
N GLY A 87 -0.74 -11.91 -10.54
CA GLY A 87 -0.66 -10.46 -10.42
C GLY A 87 0.71 -9.88 -10.76
N GLU A 88 0.71 -8.74 -11.42
CA GLU A 88 1.92 -8.01 -11.82
C GLU A 88 2.45 -7.12 -10.70
N THR A 89 3.76 -6.86 -10.70
CA THR A 89 4.37 -5.85 -9.85
C THR A 89 4.43 -4.54 -10.60
N SER A 90 3.40 -3.74 -10.36
CA SER A 90 3.21 -2.43 -10.99
C SER A 90 2.52 -1.50 -10.02
N VAL A 91 2.61 -0.20 -10.26
CA VAL A 91 1.84 0.79 -9.49
C VAL A 91 0.33 0.49 -9.55
N ALA A 92 -0.17 -0.04 -10.68
CA ALA A 92 -1.60 -0.32 -10.86
C ALA A 92 -2.11 -1.52 -10.02
N ASN A 93 -1.24 -2.48 -9.70
CA ASN A 93 -1.60 -3.68 -8.94
C ASN A 93 -1.12 -3.64 -7.47
N CYS A 94 -0.18 -2.76 -7.11
CA CYS A 94 0.32 -2.66 -5.74
C CYS A 94 -0.31 -1.49 -4.96
N CYS A 95 -0.36 -1.60 -3.62
CA CYS A 95 -0.66 -0.50 -2.68
C CYS A 95 0.12 -0.61 -1.37
N LEU A 96 0.24 0.46 -0.60
CA LEU A 96 0.89 0.43 0.71
C LEU A 96 -0.05 -0.05 1.81
N LEU A 97 0.37 -1.06 2.58
CA LEU A 97 -0.31 -1.53 3.79
C LEU A 97 0.71 -1.72 4.93
N CYS A 98 0.33 -1.36 6.15
CA CYS A 98 1.13 -1.71 7.32
C CYS A 98 1.01 -3.18 7.69
N ASP A 99 1.94 -3.76 8.45
CA ASP A 99 1.90 -5.19 8.83
C ASP A 99 0.50 -5.64 9.30
N HIS A 100 -0.12 -4.89 10.22
CA HIS A 100 -1.45 -5.22 10.75
C HIS A 100 -2.51 -5.34 9.64
N HIS A 101 -2.62 -4.34 8.76
CA HIS A 101 -3.61 -4.34 7.69
C HIS A 101 -3.21 -5.24 6.53
N HIS A 102 -1.92 -5.48 6.34
CA HIS A 102 -1.42 -6.50 5.43
C HIS A 102 -1.94 -7.87 5.86
N ARG A 103 -1.84 -8.22 7.17
CA ARG A 103 -2.47 -9.44 7.71
C ARG A 103 -3.99 -9.46 7.49
N SER A 104 -4.68 -8.34 7.71
CA SER A 104 -6.13 -8.27 7.54
C SER A 104 -6.61 -8.56 6.12
N VAL A 105 -5.87 -8.07 5.12
CA VAL A 105 -6.18 -8.33 3.70
C VAL A 105 -5.86 -9.77 3.31
N HIS A 106 -4.76 -10.34 3.80
CA HIS A 106 -4.44 -11.74 3.52
C HIS A 106 -5.42 -12.73 4.20
N HIS A 107 -5.85 -12.46 5.44
CA HIS A 107 -6.42 -13.51 6.32
C HIS A 107 -7.85 -13.30 6.74
N HIS A 108 -8.33 -12.06 6.67
CA HIS A 108 -9.61 -11.67 7.25
C HIS A 108 -10.61 -11.22 6.19
N GLY A 109 -10.44 -11.67 4.94
CA GLY A 109 -11.39 -11.46 3.85
C GLY A 109 -11.53 -10.01 3.39
N TRP A 110 -10.66 -9.12 3.85
CA TRP A 110 -10.59 -7.75 3.33
C TRP A 110 -10.02 -7.77 1.91
N ARG A 111 -10.56 -6.93 1.03
CA ARG A 111 -10.05 -6.75 -0.34
C ARG A 111 -9.60 -5.33 -0.57
N VAL A 112 -8.76 -5.15 -1.58
CA VAL A 112 -8.22 -3.86 -2.00
C VAL A 112 -8.48 -3.60 -3.49
N GLU A 113 -9.08 -2.46 -3.80
CA GLU A 113 -9.41 -2.06 -5.18
C GLU A 113 -8.83 -0.69 -5.50
N LEU A 114 -8.29 -0.54 -6.71
CA LEU A 114 -7.82 0.74 -7.24
C LEU A 114 -8.92 1.31 -8.14
N VAL A 115 -9.49 2.44 -7.74
CA VAL A 115 -10.57 3.12 -8.47
C VAL A 115 -10.16 4.56 -8.71
N ASN A 116 -10.04 4.97 -9.98
CA ASN A 116 -9.67 6.33 -10.37
C ASN A 116 -8.41 6.85 -9.64
N GLY A 117 -7.37 6.02 -9.54
CA GLY A 117 -6.11 6.36 -8.88
C GLY A 117 -6.13 6.31 -7.35
N SER A 118 -7.25 5.92 -6.73
CA SER A 118 -7.40 5.83 -5.27
C SER A 118 -7.63 4.40 -4.81
N ILE A 119 -6.99 4.02 -3.70
CA ILE A 119 -7.19 2.72 -3.07
C ILE A 119 -8.41 2.74 -2.16
N TYR A 120 -9.26 1.73 -2.32
CA TYR A 120 -10.40 1.42 -1.48
C TYR A 120 -10.20 0.07 -0.81
N THR A 121 -10.46 0.00 0.49
CA THR A 121 -10.57 -1.27 1.21
C THR A 121 -12.02 -1.70 1.32
N ILE A 122 -12.26 -2.96 1.00
CA ILE A 122 -13.59 -3.55 1.02
C ILE A 122 -13.66 -4.52 2.20
N PRO A 123 -14.55 -4.26 3.18
CA PRO A 123 -14.74 -5.15 4.30
C PRO A 123 -15.34 -6.49 3.85
N PRO A 124 -15.07 -7.57 4.60
CA PRO A 124 -15.78 -8.83 4.39
C PRO A 124 -17.26 -8.72 4.81
N PRO A 125 -18.16 -9.61 4.32
CA PRO A 125 -19.60 -9.55 4.58
C PRO A 125 -20.00 -9.55 6.06
N TRP A 126 -19.19 -10.16 6.94
CA TRP A 126 -19.47 -10.21 8.37
C TRP A 126 -19.09 -8.92 9.12
N VAL A 127 -18.28 -8.05 8.51
CA VAL A 127 -17.99 -6.69 9.00
C VAL A 127 -18.99 -5.70 8.44
N ASP A 128 -19.37 -5.88 7.18
CA ASP A 128 -20.32 -5.03 6.46
C ASP A 128 -21.02 -5.88 5.39
N PRO A 129 -22.31 -6.24 5.59
CA PRO A 129 -23.04 -7.09 4.65
C PRO A 129 -23.11 -6.51 3.24
N GLU A 130 -23.09 -5.18 3.11
CA GLU A 130 -23.11 -4.48 1.82
C GLU A 130 -21.71 -4.36 1.21
N GLN A 131 -20.66 -4.74 1.95
CA GLN A 131 -19.26 -4.65 1.56
C GLN A 131 -18.91 -3.28 0.96
N LYS A 132 -19.37 -2.20 1.59
CA LYS A 132 -19.20 -0.83 1.06
C LYS A 132 -17.70 -0.49 0.97
N PRO A 133 -17.17 -0.13 -0.22
CA PRO A 133 -15.78 0.26 -0.36
C PRO A 133 -15.45 1.51 0.47
N ARG A 134 -14.31 1.50 1.17
CA ARG A 134 -13.89 2.57 2.07
C ARG A 134 -12.53 3.11 1.63
N ARG A 135 -12.46 4.42 1.40
CA ARG A 135 -11.19 5.11 1.11
C ARG A 135 -10.57 5.63 2.39
N ASN A 136 -9.24 5.58 2.51
CA ASN A 136 -8.55 6.29 3.57
C ASN A 136 -8.55 7.80 3.30
N ILE A 137 -9.48 8.52 3.94
CA ILE A 137 -9.65 9.97 3.78
C ILE A 137 -8.50 10.79 4.36
N GLN A 138 -7.77 10.27 5.36
CA GLN A 138 -6.64 10.98 5.95
C GLN A 138 -5.48 11.05 4.95
N ARG A 139 -5.27 9.98 4.19
CA ARG A 139 -4.29 9.93 3.10
C ARG A 139 -4.72 10.70 1.87
N ALA A 140 -6.00 10.65 1.53
CA ALA A 140 -6.56 11.47 0.46
C ALA A 140 -6.29 12.97 0.66
N ARG A 141 -6.38 13.46 1.90
CA ARG A 141 -6.10 14.87 2.23
C ARG A 141 -4.62 15.21 2.18
N LEU A 142 -3.74 14.35 2.70
CA LEU A 142 -2.29 14.60 2.67
C LEU A 142 -1.72 14.70 1.25
N LEU A 143 -2.40 14.12 0.27
CA LEU A 143 -1.97 14.11 -1.13
C LEU A 143 -2.72 15.14 -1.98
N ASP A 144 -3.67 15.87 -1.40
CA ASP A 144 -4.33 17.01 -2.03
C ASP A 144 -3.54 18.29 -1.70
N PRO A 145 -2.89 18.94 -2.68
CA PRO A 145 -2.18 20.20 -2.46
C PRO A 145 -3.08 21.30 -1.88
N ALA A 146 -4.39 21.27 -2.14
CA ALA A 146 -5.34 22.25 -1.62
C ALA A 146 -5.71 22.04 -0.14
N ALA A 147 -5.37 20.89 0.45
CA ALA A 147 -5.71 20.55 1.83
C ALA A 147 -4.66 20.99 2.87
N HIS A 148 -3.48 21.43 2.43
CA HIS A 148 -2.38 21.85 3.32
C HIS A 148 -2.39 23.34 3.70
N ASP A 149 -3.26 24.16 3.10
CA ASP A 149 -3.27 25.62 3.29
C ASP A 149 -4.20 26.14 4.39
N THR A 150 -4.87 25.29 5.19
CA THR A 150 -5.86 25.78 6.16
C THR A 150 -5.33 26.06 7.58
N ASN A 151 -4.01 26.11 7.80
CA ASN A 151 -3.48 26.42 9.14
C ASN A 151 -2.45 27.57 9.16
N THR A 152 -2.74 28.65 8.45
CA THR A 152 -2.20 29.98 8.78
C THR A 152 -3.37 30.87 9.19
N GLY A 153 -3.79 30.73 10.45
CA GLY A 153 -4.58 31.78 11.09
C GLY A 153 -3.76 33.08 11.08
N PRO A 154 -4.40 34.26 10.96
CA PRO A 154 -3.66 35.51 10.90
C PRO A 154 -2.86 35.66 12.20
N ASP A 155 -1.56 35.88 12.05
CA ASP A 155 -0.65 36.31 13.11
C ASP A 155 -1.23 37.58 13.75
N GLN A 156 -1.94 37.40 14.86
CA GLN A 156 -2.41 38.49 15.71
C GLN A 156 -1.15 39.03 16.41
N GLY A 157 -0.52 39.98 15.74
CA GLY A 157 0.76 40.59 16.11
C GLY A 157 0.89 40.80 17.62
N ARG A 158 1.81 40.05 18.22
CA ARG A 158 2.28 40.33 19.57
C ARG A 158 3.06 41.65 19.53
N ARG A 159 2.42 42.73 19.98
CA ARG A 159 3.08 44.02 20.23
C ARG A 159 4.29 43.78 21.16
N PRO A 160 5.51 44.23 20.80
CA PRO A 160 6.65 44.12 21.69
C PRO A 160 6.39 44.94 22.97
N PRO A 161 6.93 44.53 24.13
CA PRO A 161 6.86 45.36 25.34
C PRO A 161 7.63 46.66 25.09
N ASP A 162 7.02 47.78 25.50
CA ASP A 162 7.66 49.09 25.52
C ASP A 162 8.76 49.06 26.60
N ASP A 163 10.00 49.40 26.22
CA ASP A 163 11.14 49.54 27.15
C ASP A 163 11.07 50.92 27.84
N ASP A 164 10.93 50.94 29.18
CA ASP A 164 11.21 52.08 30.08
C ASP A 164 11.93 51.56 31.35
#